data_AF-A0A1Q2YJ39-F1
#
_entry.id   AF-A0A1Q2YJ39-F1
#
_cell.length_a   1.000
_cell.length_b   1.000
_cell.length_c   1.000
_cell.angle_alpha   90.00
_cell.angle_beta   90.00
_cell.angle_gamma   90.00
#
_symmetry.space_group_name_H-M   'P 1'
#
loop_
_entity.id
_entity.type
_entity.pdbx_description
1 polymer ?
#
loop_
_entity_poly.entity_id
_entity_poly.type
_entity_poly.pdbx_seq_one_letter_code
_entity_poly.pdbx_strand_id
1 'polypeptide(L)'
;MESHLNKEILSKLDKLKKDAQVEEEEEEEIDDLWEKKEHERKMKHMQEAEKKKTRQKEEEEQAKAKAEQENQKKQIQKAAEEVDELKLAEEQEKLRKSKEKENRTAIETEQRRVAEEADREITAEKQRAAEEKRAAEEKKKAEEAETKEEEKTRAEEAERKRAVEEKEKAEEAEKARIEDEKKRAEEDKTFAEEKKRKAAKAAEAERQRIADEKKTTEEAAKKRVEEEKRKVEEAERKRVAEEEGKRRELEVRQKRLTEDAEKMRAEEEKRRTALEVSQKKLAQEAEMDRLAALKKEKNRLAAEAEKKNLEAEQKRLVEEAEKKMLAAEAEQKKIEDKQEMLAAKVEKERLEAESAKAQAERLVKEADMKRQAKLKLAELAKQKFEAQKLKEQLRGESKANSATGSSKNDASTEAETEEEDDDDDDDESVYTYSTAVTESNHDEEWDNLVLQLQVVIAIVLIPLVGKFLGRRFAHKVGSFVSGWFFRRHSN
;
A
#
# COMPACT_ATOMS: atom_id res chain seq x y z
N MET A 1 59.67 60.12 120.32
CA MET A 1 58.84 58.92 120.07
C MET A 1 57.70 59.21 119.09
N GLU A 2 57.03 60.36 119.19
CA GLU A 2 55.92 60.75 118.31
C GLU A 2 56.26 60.80 116.80
N SER A 3 57.46 61.26 116.42
CA SER A 3 57.85 61.33 115.00
C SER A 3 58.04 59.96 114.33
N HIS A 4 58.41 58.93 115.11
CA HIS A 4 58.57 57.57 114.61
C HIS A 4 57.21 56.89 114.43
N LEU A 5 56.27 57.15 115.35
CA LEU A 5 54.91 56.65 115.28
C LEU A 5 54.16 57.22 114.06
N ASN A 6 54.31 58.52 113.77
CA ASN A 6 53.69 59.15 112.60
C ASN A 6 54.22 58.60 111.27
N LYS A 7 55.52 58.29 111.16
CA LYS A 7 56.09 57.68 109.95
C LYS A 7 55.55 56.26 109.72
N GLU A 8 55.38 55.48 110.79
CA GLU A 8 54.84 54.13 110.68
C GLU A 8 53.35 54.13 110.31
N ILE A 9 52.57 55.08 110.84
CA ILE A 9 51.15 55.26 110.48
C ILE A 9 51.02 55.68 109.01
N LEU A 10 51.82 56.66 108.54
CA LEU A 10 51.80 57.08 107.13
C LEU A 10 52.22 55.96 106.18
N SER A 11 53.24 55.16 106.55
CA SER A 11 53.65 54.02 105.75
C SER A 11 52.59 52.91 105.69
N LYS A 12 51.84 52.68 106.78
CA LYS A 12 50.70 51.74 106.77
C LYS A 12 49.54 52.28 105.95
N LEU A 13 49.29 53.59 105.98
CA LEU A 13 48.25 54.24 105.19
C LEU A 13 48.56 54.16 103.68
N ASP A 14 49.80 54.42 103.26
CA ASP A 14 50.23 54.27 101.86
C ASP A 14 50.15 52.82 101.39
N LYS A 15 50.45 51.86 102.29
CA LYS A 15 50.34 50.44 101.97
C LYS A 15 48.88 50.02 101.78
N LEU A 16 47.99 50.41 102.70
CA LEU A 16 46.54 50.19 102.56
C LEU A 16 45.96 50.87 101.32
N LYS A 17 46.46 52.04 100.93
CA LYS A 17 46.01 52.75 99.72
C LYS A 17 46.47 52.04 98.44
N LYS A 18 47.67 51.46 98.43
CA LYS A 18 48.15 50.63 97.32
C LYS A 18 47.42 49.29 97.25
N ASP A 19 47.20 48.65 98.40
CA ASP A 19 46.46 47.39 98.47
C ASP A 19 45.02 47.60 97.97
N ALA A 20 44.38 48.72 98.32
CA ALA A 20 43.06 49.09 97.79
C ALA A 20 43.04 49.42 96.29
N GLN A 21 44.10 50.05 95.75
CA GLN A 21 44.22 50.26 94.30
C GLN A 21 44.43 48.95 93.54
N VAL A 22 45.20 48.00 94.11
CA VAL A 22 45.40 46.68 93.51
C VAL A 22 44.09 45.89 93.53
N GLU A 23 43.29 45.97 94.61
CA GLU A 23 41.96 45.35 94.65
C GLU A 23 41.02 45.96 93.57
N GLU A 24 41.07 47.28 93.35
CA GLU A 24 40.26 47.95 92.30
C GLU A 24 40.72 47.54 90.88
N GLU A 25 42.02 47.43 90.64
CA GLU A 25 42.58 46.92 89.36
C GLU A 25 42.25 45.43 89.13
N GLU A 26 42.28 44.59 90.18
CA GLU A 26 41.88 43.18 90.09
C GLU A 26 40.38 42.99 89.84
N GLU A 27 39.53 43.86 90.39
CA GLU A 27 38.08 43.86 90.11
C GLU A 27 37.79 44.24 88.65
N GLU A 28 38.48 45.25 88.09
CA GLU A 28 38.37 45.62 86.67
C GLU A 28 38.83 44.47 85.75
N GLU A 29 39.94 43.78 86.06
CA GLU A 29 40.38 42.62 85.28
C GLU A 29 39.36 41.46 85.30
N ILE A 30 38.67 41.24 86.43
CA ILE A 30 37.65 40.20 86.55
C ILE A 30 36.42 40.53 85.70
N ASP A 31 35.99 41.80 85.68
CA ASP A 31 34.86 42.25 84.86
C ASP A 31 35.20 42.15 83.36
N ASP A 32 36.38 42.58 82.94
CA ASP A 32 36.87 42.42 81.55
C ASP A 32 36.92 40.95 81.11
N LEU A 33 37.40 40.06 81.99
CA LEU A 33 37.41 38.62 81.73
C LEU A 33 36.01 38.04 81.63
N TRP A 34 35.06 38.54 82.43
CA TRP A 34 33.67 38.10 82.38
C TRP A 34 32.99 38.53 81.08
N GLU A 35 33.16 39.80 80.67
CA GLU A 35 32.65 40.32 79.39
C GLU A 35 33.23 39.57 78.19
N LYS A 36 34.54 39.32 78.18
CA LYS A 36 35.21 38.54 77.12
C LYS A 36 34.64 37.13 77.02
N LYS A 37 34.39 36.48 78.16
CA LYS A 37 33.80 35.12 78.21
C LYS A 37 32.33 35.12 77.79
N GLU A 38 31.58 36.17 78.10
CA GLU A 38 30.20 36.34 77.63
C GLU A 38 30.16 36.56 76.12
N HIS A 39 31.05 37.38 75.58
CA HIS A 39 31.19 37.59 74.14
C HIS A 39 31.57 36.30 73.40
N GLU A 40 32.50 35.50 73.94
CA GLU A 40 32.86 34.19 73.38
C GLU A 40 31.66 33.23 73.37
N ARG A 41 30.85 33.21 74.43
CA ARG A 41 29.61 32.41 74.49
C ARG A 41 28.59 32.88 73.45
N LYS A 42 28.41 34.19 73.26
CA LYS A 42 27.52 34.77 72.24
C LYS A 42 27.98 34.39 70.84
N MET A 43 29.28 34.47 70.54
CA MET A 43 29.85 34.05 69.26
C MET A 43 29.66 32.55 69.00
N LYS A 44 29.87 31.68 70.00
CA LYS A 44 29.62 30.24 69.86
C LYS A 44 28.15 29.94 69.58
N HIS A 45 27.22 30.58 70.29
CA HIS A 45 25.79 30.41 70.02
C HIS A 45 25.38 30.93 68.64
N MET A 46 25.96 32.04 68.18
CA MET A 46 25.72 32.56 66.83
C MET A 46 26.21 31.56 65.77
N GLN A 47 27.43 31.02 65.91
CA GLN A 47 27.97 30.02 64.99
C GLN A 47 27.17 28.71 65.00
N GLU A 48 26.70 28.25 66.16
CA GLU A 48 25.81 27.08 66.25
C GLU A 48 24.45 27.35 65.59
N ALA A 49 23.89 28.54 65.76
CA ALA A 49 22.65 28.93 65.11
C ALA A 49 22.80 28.99 63.58
N GLU A 50 23.91 29.50 63.06
CA GLU A 50 24.22 29.49 61.63
C GLU A 50 24.37 28.07 61.09
N LYS A 51 25.15 27.22 61.77
CA LYS A 51 25.29 25.80 61.40
C LYS A 51 23.96 25.06 61.42
N LYS A 52 23.07 25.40 62.35
CA LYS A 52 21.73 24.80 62.40
C LYS A 52 20.87 25.28 61.23
N LYS A 53 20.95 26.56 60.86
CA LYS A 53 20.25 27.10 59.68
C LYS A 53 20.75 26.49 58.38
N THR A 54 22.06 26.28 58.21
CA THR A 54 22.60 25.63 57.01
C THR A 54 22.16 24.18 56.91
N ARG A 55 22.23 23.41 58.00
CA ARG A 55 21.72 22.03 58.04
C ARG A 55 20.23 21.94 57.71
N GLN A 56 19.41 22.84 58.27
CA GLN A 56 17.98 22.88 57.95
C GLN A 56 17.73 23.18 56.47
N LYS A 57 18.51 24.09 55.87
CA LYS A 57 18.41 24.41 54.45
C LYS A 57 18.82 23.23 53.57
N GLU A 58 19.90 22.54 53.92
CA GLU A 58 20.36 21.32 53.24
C GLU A 58 19.33 20.19 53.34
N GLU A 59 18.72 19.98 54.52
CA GLU A 59 17.65 19.00 54.73
C GLU A 59 16.40 19.34 53.91
N GLU A 60 16.01 20.61 53.83
CA GLU A 60 14.89 21.06 53.01
C GLU A 60 15.15 20.87 51.51
N GLU A 61 16.37 21.16 51.05
CA GLU A 61 16.77 20.96 49.65
C GLU A 61 16.83 19.47 49.28
N GLN A 62 17.36 18.62 50.16
CA GLN A 62 17.33 17.17 49.99
C GLN A 62 15.90 16.62 49.96
N ALA A 63 15.00 17.15 50.81
CA ALA A 63 13.59 16.76 50.82
C ALA A 63 12.89 17.17 49.51
N LYS A 64 13.16 18.37 48.98
CA LYS A 64 12.64 18.83 47.69
C LYS A 64 13.15 17.97 46.52
N ALA A 65 14.45 17.68 46.48
CA ALA A 65 15.05 16.83 45.46
C ALA A 65 14.45 15.41 45.49
N LYS A 66 14.22 14.84 46.68
CA LYS A 66 13.57 13.53 46.83
C LYS A 66 12.12 13.55 46.37
N ALA A 67 11.36 14.60 46.69
CA ALA A 67 9.98 14.76 46.23
C ALA A 67 9.89 14.91 44.70
N GLU A 68 10.83 15.64 44.09
CA GLU A 68 10.90 15.78 42.63
C GLU A 68 11.24 14.45 41.96
N GLN A 69 12.21 13.70 42.48
CA GLN A 69 12.53 12.35 41.98
C GLN A 69 11.33 11.40 42.08
N GLU A 70 10.56 11.45 43.18
CA GLU A 70 9.35 10.63 43.32
C GLU A 70 8.28 11.03 42.30
N ASN A 71 8.10 12.34 42.05
CA ASN A 71 7.18 12.83 41.03
C ASN A 71 7.60 12.40 39.61
N GLN A 72 8.89 12.50 39.28
CA GLN A 72 9.43 12.01 38.02
C GLN A 72 9.21 10.50 37.84
N LYS A 73 9.42 9.70 38.90
CA LYS A 73 9.12 8.25 38.87
C LYS A 73 7.65 7.96 38.60
N LYS A 74 6.73 8.72 39.21
CA LYS A 74 5.28 8.60 38.96
C LYS A 74 4.92 8.95 37.51
N GLN A 75 5.54 9.99 36.94
CA GLN A 75 5.34 10.35 35.54
C GLN A 75 5.86 9.27 34.58
N ILE A 76 7.04 8.70 34.86
CA ILE A 76 7.60 7.59 34.06
C ILE A 76 6.71 6.35 34.15
N GLN A 77 6.22 5.99 35.35
CA GLN A 77 5.30 4.87 35.51
C GLN A 77 4.00 5.09 34.73
N LYS A 78 3.40 6.29 34.83
CA LYS A 78 2.20 6.63 34.07
C LYS A 78 2.44 6.56 32.55
N ALA A 79 3.56 7.08 32.07
CA ALA A 79 3.93 7.00 30.66
C ALA A 79 4.14 5.54 30.19
N ALA A 80 4.71 4.69 31.05
CA ALA A 80 4.86 3.26 30.75
C ALA A 80 3.51 2.54 30.66
N GLU A 81 2.57 2.84 31.56
CA GLU A 81 1.20 2.31 31.51
C GLU A 81 0.47 2.74 30.22
N GLU A 82 0.57 4.02 29.84
CA GLU A 82 -0.02 4.52 28.58
C GLU A 82 0.57 3.83 27.33
N VAL A 83 1.87 3.52 27.33
CA VAL A 83 2.52 2.79 26.23
C VAL A 83 2.01 1.36 26.14
N ASP A 84 1.80 0.67 27.26
CA ASP A 84 1.29 -0.70 27.27
C ASP A 84 -0.20 -0.74 26.88
N GLU A 85 -1.00 0.25 27.25
CA GLU A 85 -2.38 0.42 26.75
C GLU A 85 -2.41 0.62 25.24
N LEU A 86 -1.50 1.44 24.67
CA LEU A 86 -1.40 1.65 23.23
C LEU A 86 -1.01 0.38 22.48
N LYS A 87 -0.06 -0.41 23.00
CA LYS A 87 0.31 -1.71 22.42
C LYS A 87 -0.88 -2.68 22.40
N LEU A 88 -1.65 -2.73 23.50
CA LEU A 88 -2.84 -3.57 23.58
C LEU A 88 -3.89 -3.13 22.55
N ALA A 89 -4.09 -1.82 22.37
CA ALA A 89 -4.99 -1.28 21.36
C ALA A 89 -4.55 -1.63 19.93
N GLU A 90 -3.24 -1.54 19.63
CA GLU A 90 -2.68 -1.93 18.33
C GLU A 90 -2.86 -3.43 18.06
N GLU A 91 -2.67 -4.28 19.06
CA GLU A 91 -2.90 -5.72 18.94
C GLU A 91 -4.38 -6.04 18.69
N GLN A 92 -5.31 -5.35 19.37
CA GLN A 92 -6.75 -5.49 19.11
C GLN A 92 -7.13 -5.03 17.70
N GLU A 93 -6.51 -3.96 17.18
CA GLU A 93 -6.74 -3.51 15.81
C GLU A 93 -6.20 -4.52 14.79
N LYS A 94 -5.02 -5.09 15.01
CA LYS A 94 -4.47 -6.18 14.18
C LYS A 94 -5.41 -7.38 14.17
N LEU A 95 -5.98 -7.75 15.31
CA LEU A 95 -6.94 -8.84 15.40
C LEU A 95 -8.25 -8.52 14.64
N ARG A 96 -8.75 -7.28 14.74
CA ARG A 96 -9.93 -6.83 13.96
C ARG A 96 -9.67 -6.88 12.47
N LYS A 97 -8.53 -6.36 12.00
CA LYS A 97 -8.12 -6.42 10.58
C LYS A 97 -7.95 -7.86 10.10
N SER A 98 -7.42 -8.75 10.94
CA SER A 98 -7.32 -10.17 10.61
C SER A 98 -8.70 -10.81 10.44
N LYS A 99 -9.64 -10.56 11.36
CA LYS A 99 -11.01 -11.06 11.27
C LYS A 99 -11.77 -10.49 10.07
N GLU A 100 -11.55 -9.22 9.73
CA GLU A 100 -12.14 -8.59 8.56
C GLU A 100 -11.62 -9.23 7.25
N LYS A 101 -10.32 -9.51 7.16
CA LYS A 101 -9.74 -10.25 6.03
C LYS A 101 -10.34 -11.65 5.92
N GLU A 102 -10.46 -12.37 7.03
CA GLU A 102 -11.08 -13.70 7.06
C GLU A 102 -12.54 -13.64 6.58
N ASN A 103 -13.33 -12.71 7.10
CA ASN A 103 -14.72 -12.50 6.66
C ASN A 103 -14.81 -12.12 5.19
N ARG A 104 -13.91 -11.26 4.69
CA ARG A 104 -13.85 -10.90 3.26
C ARG A 104 -13.56 -12.12 2.40
N THR A 105 -12.59 -12.95 2.80
CA THR A 105 -12.29 -14.19 2.06
C THR A 105 -13.46 -15.17 2.09
N ALA A 106 -14.17 -15.29 3.22
CA ALA A 106 -15.37 -16.13 3.33
C ALA A 106 -16.48 -15.65 2.38
N ILE A 107 -16.75 -14.33 2.37
CA ILE A 107 -17.72 -13.72 1.45
C ILE A 107 -17.32 -13.94 -0.01
N GLU A 108 -16.06 -13.75 -0.36
CA GLU A 108 -15.56 -13.96 -1.73
C GLU A 108 -15.67 -15.43 -2.16
N THR A 109 -15.38 -16.38 -1.26
CA THR A 109 -15.58 -17.81 -1.54
C THR A 109 -17.04 -18.15 -1.74
N GLU A 110 -17.94 -17.56 -0.95
CA GLU A 110 -19.38 -17.80 -1.09
C GLU A 110 -19.91 -17.19 -2.40
N GLN A 111 -19.50 -15.96 -2.73
CA GLN A 111 -19.84 -15.33 -4.01
C GLN A 111 -19.33 -16.15 -5.21
N ARG A 112 -18.14 -16.76 -5.09
CA ARG A 112 -17.61 -17.64 -6.12
C ARG A 112 -18.43 -18.93 -6.25
N ARG A 113 -18.86 -19.52 -5.14
CA ARG A 113 -19.76 -20.70 -5.16
C ARG A 113 -21.09 -20.38 -5.83
N VAL A 114 -21.70 -19.24 -5.49
CA VAL A 114 -22.96 -18.79 -6.10
C VAL A 114 -22.79 -18.52 -7.59
N ALA A 115 -21.69 -17.89 -8.01
CA ALA A 115 -21.40 -17.66 -9.42
C ALA A 115 -21.19 -18.98 -10.20
N GLU A 116 -20.47 -19.94 -9.61
CA GLU A 116 -20.27 -21.26 -10.22
C GLU A 116 -21.58 -22.05 -10.32
N GLU A 117 -22.45 -21.94 -9.31
CA GLU A 117 -23.78 -22.55 -9.34
C GLU A 117 -24.67 -21.94 -10.42
N ALA A 118 -24.67 -20.61 -10.58
CA ALA A 118 -25.38 -19.93 -11.65
C ALA A 118 -24.87 -20.34 -13.04
N ASP A 119 -23.55 -20.46 -13.22
CA ASP A 119 -22.97 -20.95 -14.48
C ASP A 119 -23.40 -22.39 -14.78
N ARG A 120 -23.42 -23.27 -13.76
CA ARG A 120 -23.92 -24.64 -13.89
C ARG A 120 -25.40 -24.65 -14.30
N GLU A 121 -26.24 -23.83 -13.69
CA GLU A 121 -27.67 -23.74 -14.03
C GLU A 121 -27.87 -23.27 -15.49
N ILE A 122 -27.15 -22.22 -15.91
CA ILE A 122 -27.18 -21.72 -17.29
C ILE A 122 -26.72 -22.80 -18.27
N THR A 123 -25.70 -23.58 -17.94
CA THR A 123 -25.25 -24.69 -18.81
C THR A 123 -26.26 -25.83 -18.86
N ALA A 124 -26.90 -26.17 -17.74
CA ALA A 124 -27.94 -27.18 -17.68
C ALA A 124 -29.19 -26.76 -18.47
N GLU A 125 -29.59 -25.49 -18.40
CA GLU A 125 -30.70 -24.93 -19.17
C GLU A 125 -30.40 -24.97 -20.68
N LYS A 126 -29.17 -24.61 -21.09
CA LYS A 126 -28.73 -24.73 -22.49
C LYS A 126 -28.78 -26.18 -22.99
N GLN A 127 -28.43 -27.15 -22.14
CA GLN A 127 -28.53 -28.56 -22.49
C GLN A 127 -29.99 -29.01 -22.65
N ARG A 128 -30.88 -28.62 -21.72
CA ARG A 128 -32.32 -28.90 -21.84
C ARG A 128 -32.94 -28.29 -23.09
N ALA A 129 -32.60 -27.04 -23.41
CA ALA A 129 -33.07 -26.39 -24.63
C ALA A 129 -32.53 -27.04 -25.91
N ALA A 130 -31.30 -27.57 -25.89
CA ALA A 130 -30.75 -28.33 -27.01
C ALA A 130 -31.42 -29.71 -27.17
N GLU A 131 -31.71 -30.38 -26.05
CA GLU A 131 -32.43 -31.65 -26.02
C GLU A 131 -33.88 -31.49 -26.50
N GLU A 132 -34.58 -30.45 -26.06
CA GLU A 132 -35.93 -30.11 -26.53
C GLU A 132 -35.95 -29.82 -28.03
N LYS A 133 -34.95 -29.12 -28.57
CA LYS A 133 -34.81 -28.90 -30.01
C LYS A 133 -34.59 -30.21 -30.78
N ARG A 134 -33.78 -31.13 -30.25
CA ARG A 134 -33.60 -32.46 -30.86
C ARG A 134 -34.88 -33.27 -30.83
N ALA A 135 -35.60 -33.27 -29.71
CA ALA A 135 -36.89 -33.95 -29.58
C ALA A 135 -37.95 -33.36 -30.54
N ALA A 136 -37.97 -32.04 -30.74
CA ALA A 136 -38.86 -31.40 -31.70
C ALA A 136 -38.49 -31.73 -33.16
N GLU A 137 -37.20 -31.80 -33.49
CA GLU A 137 -36.74 -32.23 -34.81
C GLU A 137 -37.06 -33.71 -35.07
N GLU A 138 -36.90 -34.56 -34.06
CA GLU A 138 -37.26 -35.98 -34.13
C GLU A 138 -38.76 -36.17 -34.33
N LYS A 139 -39.61 -35.40 -33.61
CA LYS A 139 -41.06 -35.39 -33.84
C LYS A 139 -41.43 -34.96 -35.26
N LYS A 140 -40.78 -33.93 -35.81
CA LYS A 140 -41.01 -33.51 -37.20
C LYS A 140 -40.60 -34.59 -38.21
N LYS A 141 -39.49 -35.29 -37.96
CA LYS A 141 -39.07 -36.43 -38.81
C LYS A 141 -40.03 -37.61 -38.72
N ALA A 142 -40.59 -37.87 -37.54
CA ALA A 142 -41.61 -38.91 -37.36
C ALA A 142 -42.91 -38.57 -38.09
N GLU A 143 -43.40 -37.33 -37.97
CA GLU A 143 -44.60 -36.85 -38.68
C GLU A 143 -44.38 -36.82 -40.21
N GLU A 144 -43.19 -36.43 -40.68
CA GLU A 144 -42.82 -36.50 -42.09
C GLU A 144 -42.74 -37.96 -42.61
N ALA A 145 -42.35 -38.91 -41.76
CA ALA A 145 -42.35 -40.32 -42.12
C ALA A 145 -43.77 -40.89 -42.19
N GLU A 146 -44.65 -40.52 -41.26
CA GLU A 146 -46.06 -40.93 -41.22
C GLU A 146 -46.81 -40.38 -42.44
N THR A 147 -46.64 -39.09 -42.76
CA THR A 147 -47.25 -38.47 -43.96
C THR A 147 -46.77 -39.09 -45.26
N LYS A 148 -45.50 -39.51 -45.36
CA LYS A 148 -44.99 -40.26 -46.52
C LYS A 148 -45.57 -41.67 -46.62
N GLU A 149 -45.88 -42.31 -45.49
CA GLU A 149 -46.51 -43.62 -45.47
C GLU A 149 -48.01 -43.52 -45.83
N GLU A 150 -48.70 -42.49 -45.33
CA GLU A 150 -50.06 -42.15 -45.77
C GLU A 150 -50.13 -41.79 -47.27
N GLU A 151 -49.14 -41.05 -47.79
CA GLU A 151 -49.08 -40.75 -49.23
C GLU A 151 -48.83 -42.01 -50.07
N LYS A 152 -47.97 -42.93 -49.60
CA LYS A 152 -47.74 -44.24 -50.26
C LYS A 152 -48.99 -45.11 -50.27
N THR A 153 -49.68 -45.23 -49.13
CA THR A 153 -50.92 -46.02 -49.06
C THR A 153 -52.02 -45.43 -49.94
N ARG A 154 -52.12 -44.11 -50.03
CA ARG A 154 -53.05 -43.41 -50.93
C ARG A 154 -52.69 -43.59 -52.41
N ALA A 155 -51.40 -43.61 -52.75
CA ALA A 155 -50.92 -43.92 -54.09
C ALA A 155 -51.22 -45.38 -54.50
N GLU A 156 -51.00 -46.33 -53.60
CA GLU A 156 -51.31 -47.76 -53.83
C GLU A 156 -52.84 -47.99 -53.95
N GLU A 157 -53.66 -47.29 -53.14
CA GLU A 157 -55.12 -47.33 -53.27
C GLU A 157 -55.60 -46.75 -54.62
N ALA A 158 -54.97 -45.65 -55.07
CA ALA A 158 -55.26 -45.07 -56.38
C ALA A 158 -54.85 -45.99 -57.53
N GLU A 159 -53.74 -46.72 -57.39
CA GLU A 159 -53.29 -47.73 -58.35
C GLU A 159 -54.25 -48.93 -58.39
N ARG A 160 -54.71 -49.43 -57.23
CA ARG A 160 -55.74 -50.48 -57.17
C ARG A 160 -57.05 -50.06 -57.81
N LYS A 161 -57.49 -48.81 -57.61
CA LYS A 161 -58.69 -48.27 -58.28
C LYS A 161 -58.56 -48.24 -59.80
N ARG A 162 -57.39 -47.82 -60.31
CA ARG A 162 -57.12 -47.86 -61.76
C ARG A 162 -57.06 -49.28 -62.31
N ALA A 163 -56.48 -50.23 -61.57
CA ALA A 163 -56.43 -51.63 -61.99
C ALA A 163 -57.80 -52.30 -62.00
N VAL A 164 -58.71 -51.94 -61.09
CA VAL A 164 -60.11 -52.41 -61.11
C VAL A 164 -60.87 -51.80 -62.28
N GLU A 165 -60.73 -50.49 -62.52
CA GLU A 165 -61.37 -49.82 -63.66
C GLU A 165 -60.86 -50.34 -65.02
N GLU A 166 -59.58 -50.70 -65.10
CA GLU A 166 -59.00 -51.32 -66.30
C GLU A 166 -59.52 -52.75 -66.52
N LYS A 167 -59.73 -53.53 -65.44
CA LYS A 167 -60.37 -54.85 -65.53
C LYS A 167 -61.83 -54.76 -65.96
N GLU A 168 -62.60 -53.80 -65.46
CA GLU A 168 -63.98 -53.58 -65.90
C GLU A 168 -64.05 -53.20 -67.38
N LYS A 169 -63.15 -52.33 -67.85
CA LYS A 169 -63.06 -51.97 -69.28
C LYS A 169 -62.63 -53.15 -70.16
N ALA A 170 -61.76 -54.03 -69.66
CA ALA A 170 -61.39 -55.25 -70.37
C ALA A 170 -62.56 -56.25 -70.45
N GLU A 171 -63.33 -56.40 -69.38
CA GLU A 171 -64.51 -57.27 -69.34
C GLU A 171 -65.66 -56.71 -70.21
N GLU A 172 -65.85 -55.40 -70.26
CA GLU A 172 -66.80 -54.73 -71.16
C GLU A 172 -66.39 -54.91 -72.63
N ALA A 173 -65.09 -54.79 -72.94
CA ALA A 173 -64.56 -55.09 -74.26
C ALA A 173 -64.74 -56.57 -74.64
N GLU A 174 -64.59 -57.50 -73.69
CA GLU A 174 -64.82 -58.93 -73.93
C GLU A 174 -66.30 -59.24 -74.17
N LYS A 175 -67.21 -58.65 -73.39
CA LYS A 175 -68.67 -58.75 -73.62
C LYS A 175 -69.06 -58.21 -75.00
N ALA A 176 -68.47 -57.10 -75.43
CA ALA A 176 -68.69 -56.56 -76.77
C ALA A 176 -68.19 -57.52 -77.87
N ARG A 177 -67.05 -58.21 -77.67
CA ARG A 177 -66.57 -59.22 -78.63
C ARG A 177 -67.45 -60.46 -78.68
N ILE A 178 -67.96 -60.93 -77.54
CA ILE A 178 -68.87 -62.09 -77.47
C ILE A 178 -70.23 -61.75 -78.11
N GLU A 179 -70.70 -60.51 -78.01
CA GLU A 179 -71.93 -60.07 -78.69
C GLU A 179 -71.74 -59.93 -80.22
N ASP A 180 -70.60 -59.42 -80.68
CA ASP A 180 -70.24 -59.36 -82.10
C ASP A 180 -70.07 -60.76 -82.71
N GLU A 181 -69.54 -61.73 -81.94
CA GLU A 181 -69.41 -63.12 -82.36
C GLU A 181 -70.78 -63.83 -82.46
N LYS A 182 -71.74 -63.50 -81.59
CA LYS A 182 -73.13 -63.97 -81.71
C LYS A 182 -73.85 -63.40 -82.93
N LYS A 183 -73.61 -62.15 -83.29
CA LYS A 183 -74.20 -61.54 -84.51
C LYS A 183 -73.63 -62.15 -85.79
N ARG A 184 -72.34 -62.48 -85.83
CA ARG A 184 -71.72 -63.21 -86.96
C ARG A 184 -72.22 -64.66 -87.08
N ALA A 185 -72.52 -65.33 -85.97
CA ALA A 185 -73.05 -66.70 -85.98
C ALA A 185 -74.53 -66.82 -86.40
N GLU A 186 -75.33 -65.76 -86.28
CA GLU A 186 -76.70 -65.71 -86.83
C GLU A 186 -76.75 -65.29 -88.31
N GLU A 187 -75.82 -64.45 -88.77
CA GLU A 187 -75.72 -64.06 -90.19
C GLU A 187 -75.26 -65.22 -91.09
N ASP A 188 -74.41 -66.15 -90.60
CA ASP A 188 -73.98 -67.32 -91.37
C ASP A 188 -75.04 -68.44 -91.51
N LYS A 189 -76.12 -68.42 -90.71
CA LYS A 189 -77.25 -69.37 -90.85
C LYS A 189 -78.29 -68.93 -91.88
N THR A 190 -78.41 -67.64 -92.16
CA THR A 190 -79.37 -67.11 -93.15
C THR A 190 -78.79 -67.07 -94.57
N PHE A 191 -77.46 -67.06 -94.72
CA PHE A 191 -76.79 -67.11 -96.02
C PHE A 191 -76.75 -68.52 -96.66
N ALA A 192 -77.00 -69.58 -95.89
CA ALA A 192 -77.01 -70.97 -96.35
C ALA A 192 -78.37 -71.43 -96.94
N GLU A 193 -79.47 -70.76 -96.60
CA GLU A 193 -80.82 -71.14 -97.06
C GLU A 193 -81.26 -70.38 -98.35
N GLU A 194 -80.74 -69.17 -98.60
CA GLU A 194 -81.11 -68.38 -99.79
C GLU A 194 -80.28 -68.73 -101.05
N LYS A 195 -79.16 -69.46 -100.89
CA LYS A 195 -78.25 -69.82 -101.99
C LYS A 195 -78.73 -71.01 -102.85
N LYS A 196 -79.76 -71.75 -102.43
CA LYS A 196 -80.34 -72.88 -103.20
C LYS A 196 -81.48 -72.49 -104.16
N ARG A 197 -82.01 -71.26 -104.12
CA ARG A 197 -83.20 -70.88 -104.93
C ARG A 197 -82.94 -69.89 -106.08
N LYS A 198 -81.73 -69.36 -106.25
CA LYS A 198 -81.45 -68.33 -107.29
C LYS A 198 -80.17 -68.60 -108.12
N ALA A 199 -79.88 -69.87 -108.41
CA ALA A 199 -78.71 -70.28 -109.19
C ALA A 199 -79.00 -71.13 -110.45
N ALA A 200 -80.23 -71.19 -110.97
CA ALA A 200 -80.53 -72.00 -112.17
C ALA A 200 -81.38 -71.31 -113.26
N LYS A 201 -81.59 -69.98 -113.20
CA LYS A 201 -82.40 -69.26 -114.20
C LYS A 201 -81.84 -67.92 -114.69
N ALA A 202 -80.53 -67.69 -114.53
CA ALA A 202 -79.89 -66.45 -115.00
C ALA A 202 -78.43 -66.66 -115.44
N ALA A 203 -78.12 -67.84 -116.00
CA ALA A 203 -76.78 -68.20 -116.49
C ALA A 203 -76.74 -68.50 -117.99
N GLU A 204 -77.71 -68.04 -118.78
CA GLU A 204 -77.64 -68.19 -120.23
C GLU A 204 -78.44 -67.10 -120.94
N ALA A 205 -77.86 -66.55 -122.01
CA ALA A 205 -78.45 -65.58 -122.94
C ALA A 205 -78.36 -64.07 -122.58
N GLU A 206 -77.19 -63.61 -122.12
CA GLU A 206 -76.59 -62.36 -122.64
C GLU A 206 -75.32 -62.69 -123.44
N ARG A 207 -75.43 -63.68 -124.34
CA ARG A 207 -74.72 -63.65 -125.62
C ARG A 207 -75.78 -63.26 -126.65
N GLN A 208 -75.51 -62.16 -127.34
CA GLN A 208 -76.22 -61.69 -128.54
C GLN A 208 -77.49 -60.89 -128.31
N ARG A 209 -77.30 -59.69 -127.74
CA ARG A 209 -77.77 -58.49 -128.43
C ARG A 209 -76.92 -58.27 -129.70
N ILE A 210 -77.41 -58.73 -130.84
CA ILE A 210 -77.42 -57.94 -132.08
C ILE A 210 -78.76 -58.21 -132.75
N ALA A 211 -79.72 -57.38 -132.41
CA ALA A 211 -80.77 -56.89 -133.27
C ALA A 211 -81.61 -55.99 -132.36
N ASP A 212 -81.23 -54.71 -132.35
CA ASP A 212 -82.16 -53.59 -132.53
C ASP A 212 -83.41 -53.59 -131.63
N GLU A 213 -83.73 -52.57 -130.83
CA GLU A 213 -83.49 -51.15 -130.96
C GLU A 213 -84.39 -50.49 -129.87
N LYS A 214 -84.01 -49.30 -129.38
CA LYS A 214 -84.79 -48.33 -128.55
C LYS A 214 -84.97 -48.67 -127.05
N LYS A 215 -84.26 -47.94 -126.15
CA LYS A 215 -84.64 -46.65 -125.48
C LYS A 215 -85.73 -46.88 -124.41
N THR A 216 -85.72 -46.38 -123.15
CA THR A 216 -85.05 -45.26 -122.48
C THR A 216 -85.44 -45.23 -120.98
N THR A 217 -84.50 -44.77 -120.13
CA THR A 217 -84.61 -43.81 -118.99
C THR A 217 -85.67 -43.94 -117.87
N GLU A 218 -85.20 -44.03 -116.61
CA GLU A 218 -85.58 -43.23 -115.40
C GLU A 218 -85.39 -44.03 -114.08
N GLU A 219 -84.39 -43.67 -113.25
CA GLU A 219 -84.44 -43.64 -111.76
C GLU A 219 -83.03 -43.47 -111.16
N ALA A 220 -82.43 -42.30 -111.36
CA ALA A 220 -81.11 -41.94 -110.79
C ALA A 220 -81.16 -40.77 -109.78
N ALA A 221 -82.33 -40.42 -109.22
CA ALA A 221 -82.51 -39.12 -108.59
C ALA A 221 -82.62 -39.08 -107.04
N LYS A 222 -82.55 -40.19 -106.28
CA LYS A 222 -82.81 -40.18 -104.82
C LYS A 222 -81.65 -40.46 -103.87
N LYS A 223 -80.41 -40.64 -104.34
CA LYS A 223 -79.26 -41.03 -103.48
C LYS A 223 -78.16 -39.96 -103.24
N ARG A 224 -78.43 -38.66 -103.40
CA ARG A 224 -77.38 -37.60 -103.25
C ARG A 224 -77.57 -36.54 -102.16
N VAL A 225 -78.58 -36.61 -101.28
CA VAL A 225 -78.85 -35.54 -100.28
C VAL A 225 -78.45 -35.91 -98.84
N GLU A 226 -78.17 -37.18 -98.53
CA GLU A 226 -77.89 -37.63 -97.15
C GLU A 226 -76.40 -37.71 -96.77
N GLU A 227 -75.48 -37.75 -97.75
CA GLU A 227 -74.04 -37.90 -97.48
C GLU A 227 -73.35 -36.55 -97.11
N GLU A 228 -73.93 -35.41 -97.50
CA GLU A 228 -73.32 -34.10 -97.32
C GLU A 228 -73.56 -33.50 -95.91
N LYS A 229 -74.65 -33.89 -95.22
CA LYS A 229 -74.95 -33.44 -93.85
C LYS A 229 -74.07 -34.08 -92.78
N ARG A 230 -73.52 -35.27 -93.00
CA ARG A 230 -72.64 -35.94 -92.02
C ARG A 230 -71.21 -35.40 -91.98
N LYS A 231 -70.74 -34.74 -93.04
CA LYS A 231 -69.35 -34.22 -93.12
C LYS A 231 -69.16 -32.84 -92.47
N VAL A 232 -70.24 -32.07 -92.29
CA VAL A 232 -70.19 -30.73 -91.66
C VAL A 232 -70.23 -30.82 -90.13
N GLU A 233 -71.04 -31.71 -89.56
CA GLU A 233 -71.20 -31.85 -88.10
C GLU A 233 -69.96 -32.49 -87.42
N GLU A 234 -69.22 -33.36 -88.13
CA GLU A 234 -67.96 -33.92 -87.63
C GLU A 234 -66.80 -32.91 -87.66
N ALA A 235 -66.81 -31.98 -88.62
CA ALA A 235 -65.81 -30.91 -88.71
C ALA A 235 -65.97 -29.85 -87.61
N GLU A 236 -67.21 -29.60 -87.17
CA GLU A 236 -67.50 -28.62 -86.12
C GLU A 236 -67.12 -29.14 -84.71
N ARG A 237 -67.37 -30.43 -84.43
CA ARG A 237 -66.93 -31.06 -83.16
C ARG A 237 -65.42 -31.09 -82.97
N LYS A 238 -64.64 -31.24 -84.05
CA LYS A 238 -63.16 -31.22 -83.98
C LYS A 238 -62.60 -29.85 -83.61
N ARG A 239 -63.26 -28.75 -84.02
CA ARG A 239 -62.80 -27.38 -83.68
C ARG A 239 -63.06 -27.01 -82.23
N VAL A 240 -64.23 -27.36 -81.69
CA VAL A 240 -64.58 -27.07 -80.29
C VAL A 240 -63.69 -27.86 -79.32
N ALA A 241 -63.39 -29.13 -79.62
CA ALA A 241 -62.49 -29.93 -78.80
C ALA A 241 -61.03 -29.42 -78.80
N GLU A 242 -60.54 -28.93 -79.95
CA GLU A 242 -59.19 -28.35 -80.04
C GLU A 242 -59.09 -26.99 -79.32
N GLU A 243 -60.14 -26.17 -79.38
CA GLU A 243 -60.20 -24.88 -78.67
C GLU A 243 -60.29 -25.06 -77.14
N GLU A 244 -61.06 -26.05 -76.66
CA GLU A 244 -61.07 -26.41 -75.24
C GLU A 244 -59.71 -26.96 -74.75
N GLY A 245 -59.02 -27.75 -75.58
CA GLY A 245 -57.66 -28.24 -75.27
C GLY A 245 -56.68 -27.10 -75.08
N LYS A 246 -56.69 -26.11 -75.98
CA LYS A 246 -55.85 -24.91 -75.90
C LYS A 246 -56.17 -24.03 -74.69
N ARG A 247 -57.45 -23.90 -74.30
CA ARG A 247 -57.84 -23.18 -73.08
C ARG A 247 -57.35 -23.87 -71.82
N ARG A 248 -57.51 -25.19 -71.70
CA ARG A 248 -57.02 -25.96 -70.55
C ARG A 248 -55.49 -25.91 -70.44
N GLU A 249 -54.78 -25.96 -71.55
CA GLU A 249 -53.32 -25.84 -71.57
C GLU A 249 -52.83 -24.45 -71.10
N LEU A 250 -53.48 -23.38 -71.56
CA LEU A 250 -53.18 -22.02 -71.10
C LEU A 250 -53.51 -21.82 -69.62
N GLU A 251 -54.60 -22.41 -69.12
CA GLU A 251 -54.96 -22.35 -67.71
C GLU A 251 -53.94 -23.09 -66.82
N VAL A 252 -53.49 -24.28 -67.22
CA VAL A 252 -52.42 -25.01 -66.52
C VAL A 252 -51.10 -24.24 -66.55
N ARG A 253 -50.78 -23.61 -67.69
CA ARG A 253 -49.57 -22.78 -67.82
C ARG A 253 -49.64 -21.52 -66.95
N GLN A 254 -50.80 -20.88 -66.84
CA GLN A 254 -51.00 -19.75 -65.92
C GLN A 254 -50.86 -20.17 -64.46
N LYS A 255 -51.44 -21.31 -64.05
CA LYS A 255 -51.31 -21.83 -62.68
C LYS A 255 -49.86 -22.15 -62.30
N ARG A 256 -49.09 -22.77 -63.20
CA ARG A 256 -47.65 -23.03 -62.96
C ARG A 256 -46.85 -21.73 -62.82
N LEU A 257 -47.13 -20.72 -63.63
CA LEU A 257 -46.46 -19.42 -63.53
C LEU A 257 -46.79 -18.69 -62.22
N THR A 258 -48.03 -18.80 -61.72
CA THR A 258 -48.40 -18.21 -60.42
C THR A 258 -47.77 -18.97 -59.26
N GLU A 259 -47.75 -20.31 -59.31
CA GLU A 259 -47.10 -21.14 -58.28
C GLU A 259 -45.58 -20.90 -58.23
N ASP A 260 -44.91 -20.78 -59.38
CA ASP A 260 -43.48 -20.49 -59.43
C ASP A 260 -43.17 -19.06 -58.97
N ALA A 261 -44.03 -18.08 -59.27
CA ALA A 261 -43.91 -16.72 -58.76
C ALA A 261 -44.11 -16.65 -57.23
N GLU A 262 -45.03 -17.42 -56.67
CA GLU A 262 -45.25 -17.52 -55.23
C GLU A 262 -44.07 -18.20 -54.52
N LYS A 263 -43.50 -19.26 -55.10
CA LYS A 263 -42.29 -19.90 -54.56
C LYS A 263 -41.09 -18.94 -54.51
N MET A 264 -40.89 -18.14 -55.56
CA MET A 264 -39.82 -17.13 -55.58
C MET A 264 -40.02 -16.04 -54.52
N ARG A 265 -41.25 -15.58 -54.29
CA ARG A 265 -41.55 -14.62 -53.22
C ARG A 265 -41.33 -15.23 -51.83
N ALA A 266 -41.78 -16.46 -51.61
CA ALA A 266 -41.58 -17.16 -50.35
C ALA A 266 -40.10 -17.45 -50.06
N GLU A 267 -39.30 -17.76 -51.08
CA GLU A 267 -37.85 -17.94 -50.94
C GLU A 267 -37.13 -16.60 -50.69
N GLU A 268 -37.52 -15.52 -51.38
CA GLU A 268 -36.98 -14.18 -51.13
C GLU A 268 -37.30 -13.68 -49.72
N GLU A 269 -38.51 -13.93 -49.22
CA GLU A 269 -38.90 -13.58 -47.84
C GLU A 269 -38.11 -14.38 -46.79
N LYS A 270 -37.86 -15.68 -47.03
CA LYS A 270 -36.96 -16.50 -46.20
C LYS A 270 -35.52 -15.97 -46.21
N ARG A 271 -35.02 -15.49 -47.37
CA ARG A 271 -33.70 -14.87 -47.46
C ARG A 271 -33.64 -13.53 -46.73
N ARG A 272 -34.69 -12.70 -46.82
CA ARG A 272 -34.78 -11.43 -46.08
C ARG A 272 -34.80 -11.65 -44.58
N THR A 273 -35.63 -12.56 -44.09
CA THR A 273 -35.71 -12.89 -42.65
C THR A 273 -34.40 -13.52 -42.15
N ALA A 274 -33.75 -14.38 -42.93
CA ALA A 274 -32.43 -14.91 -42.60
C ALA A 274 -31.34 -13.82 -42.53
N LEU A 275 -31.35 -12.85 -43.46
CA LEU A 275 -30.46 -11.70 -43.45
C LEU A 275 -30.74 -10.74 -42.28
N GLU A 276 -32.00 -10.53 -41.93
CA GLU A 276 -32.38 -9.69 -40.79
C GLU A 276 -31.94 -10.34 -39.46
N VAL A 277 -32.10 -11.65 -39.32
CA VAL A 277 -31.63 -12.40 -38.14
C VAL A 277 -30.11 -12.40 -38.04
N SER A 278 -29.38 -12.53 -39.16
CA SER A 278 -27.91 -12.45 -39.14
C SER A 278 -27.42 -11.03 -38.81
N GLN A 279 -28.08 -9.99 -39.33
CA GLN A 279 -27.78 -8.60 -38.98
C GLN A 279 -28.06 -8.30 -37.50
N LYS A 280 -29.18 -8.78 -36.94
CA LYS A 280 -29.48 -8.62 -35.50
C LYS A 280 -28.46 -9.32 -34.62
N LYS A 281 -28.00 -10.52 -34.97
CA LYS A 281 -26.94 -11.23 -34.23
C LYS A 281 -25.62 -10.46 -34.27
N LEU A 282 -25.24 -9.95 -35.45
CA LEU A 282 -24.01 -9.17 -35.61
C LEU A 282 -24.07 -7.84 -34.85
N ALA A 283 -25.24 -7.19 -34.79
CA ALA A 283 -25.45 -6.00 -33.97
C ALA A 283 -25.37 -6.31 -32.46
N GLN A 284 -25.97 -7.42 -32.01
CA GLN A 284 -25.89 -7.87 -30.61
C GLN A 284 -24.47 -8.24 -30.20
N GLU A 285 -23.72 -8.92 -31.06
CA GLU A 285 -22.30 -9.23 -30.83
C GLU A 285 -21.46 -7.96 -30.71
N ALA A 286 -21.65 -7.00 -31.62
CA ALA A 286 -20.97 -5.70 -31.55
C ALA A 286 -21.32 -4.89 -30.28
N GLU A 287 -22.55 -5.01 -29.77
CA GLU A 287 -22.96 -4.38 -28.51
C GLU A 287 -22.28 -5.05 -27.30
N MET A 288 -22.23 -6.38 -27.29
CA MET A 288 -21.52 -7.15 -26.25
C MET A 288 -20.03 -6.83 -26.23
N ASP A 289 -19.38 -6.69 -27.39
CA ASP A 289 -17.98 -6.29 -27.48
C ASP A 289 -17.73 -4.87 -26.96
N ARG A 290 -18.65 -3.93 -27.22
CA ARG A 290 -18.59 -2.58 -26.65
C ARG A 290 -18.71 -2.59 -25.13
N LEU A 291 -19.64 -3.36 -24.58
CA LEU A 291 -19.80 -3.51 -23.14
C LEU A 291 -18.57 -4.15 -22.50
N ALA A 292 -17.98 -5.17 -23.15
CA ALA A 292 -16.74 -5.80 -22.70
C ALA A 292 -15.55 -4.82 -22.74
N ALA A 293 -15.45 -3.98 -23.77
CA ALA A 293 -14.43 -2.94 -23.87
C ALA A 293 -14.58 -1.87 -22.78
N LEU A 294 -15.80 -1.37 -22.55
CA LEU A 294 -16.09 -0.41 -21.48
C LEU A 294 -15.79 -0.98 -20.08
N LYS A 295 -16.10 -2.25 -19.84
CA LYS A 295 -15.77 -2.93 -18.57
C LYS A 295 -14.26 -3.05 -18.37
N LYS A 296 -13.51 -3.37 -19.43
CA LYS A 296 -12.03 -3.39 -19.38
C LYS A 296 -11.47 -2.01 -19.08
N GLU A 297 -11.98 -0.96 -19.72
CA GLU A 297 -11.55 0.42 -19.47
C GLU A 297 -11.83 0.86 -18.03
N LYS A 298 -13.04 0.59 -17.52
CA LYS A 298 -13.40 0.83 -16.12
C LYS A 298 -12.45 0.12 -15.15
N ASN A 299 -12.10 -1.13 -15.43
CA ASN A 299 -11.15 -1.89 -14.61
C ASN A 299 -9.73 -1.30 -14.66
N ARG A 300 -9.29 -0.80 -15.82
CA ARG A 300 -7.98 -0.13 -15.95
C ARG A 300 -7.94 1.18 -15.16
N LEU A 301 -9.00 1.98 -15.24
CA LEU A 301 -9.13 3.23 -14.48
C LEU A 301 -9.18 2.96 -12.97
N ALA A 302 -9.89 1.91 -12.54
CA ALA A 302 -9.92 1.50 -11.14
C ALA A 302 -8.53 1.05 -10.65
N ALA A 303 -7.82 0.23 -11.43
CA ALA A 303 -6.47 -0.20 -11.11
C ALA A 303 -5.46 0.97 -11.10
N GLU A 304 -5.61 1.96 -11.98
CA GLU A 304 -4.77 3.16 -11.97
C GLU A 304 -5.06 4.04 -10.74
N ALA A 305 -6.32 4.17 -10.34
CA ALA A 305 -6.70 4.89 -9.12
C ALA A 305 -6.17 4.19 -7.86
N GLU A 306 -6.25 2.86 -7.80
CA GLU A 306 -5.67 2.07 -6.70
C GLU A 306 -4.15 2.24 -6.64
N LYS A 307 -3.46 2.20 -7.80
CA LYS A 307 -2.02 2.45 -7.86
C LYS A 307 -1.64 3.85 -7.35
N LYS A 308 -2.41 4.88 -7.71
CA LYS A 308 -2.18 6.26 -7.23
C LYS A 308 -2.40 6.36 -5.72
N ASN A 309 -3.40 5.68 -5.18
CA ASN A 309 -3.65 5.63 -3.74
C ASN A 309 -2.51 4.93 -2.99
N LEU A 310 -2.03 3.78 -3.49
CA LEU A 310 -0.90 3.06 -2.91
C LEU A 310 0.39 3.89 -2.96
N GLU A 311 0.65 4.60 -4.06
CA GLU A 311 1.81 5.49 -4.16
C GLU A 311 1.71 6.66 -3.19
N ALA A 312 0.51 7.24 -3.01
CA ALA A 312 0.28 8.30 -2.04
C ALA A 312 0.45 7.80 -0.60
N GLU A 313 -0.02 6.59 -0.28
CA GLU A 313 0.17 5.96 1.03
C GLU A 313 1.65 5.69 1.32
N GLN A 314 2.40 5.17 0.33
CA GLN A 314 3.85 5.00 0.46
C GLN A 314 4.58 6.32 0.71
N LYS A 315 4.21 7.40 0.02
CA LYS A 315 4.77 8.73 0.27
C LYS A 315 4.48 9.23 1.68
N ARG A 316 3.26 9.03 2.20
CA ARG A 316 2.91 9.40 3.59
C ARG A 316 3.69 8.59 4.61
N LEU A 317 3.89 7.29 4.39
CA LEU A 317 4.69 6.45 5.26
C LEU A 317 6.17 6.86 5.27
N VAL A 318 6.73 7.24 4.12
CA VAL A 318 8.10 7.77 4.01
C VAL A 318 8.22 9.11 4.74
N GLU A 319 7.31 10.06 4.51
CA GLU A 319 7.30 11.35 5.21
C GLU A 319 7.13 11.18 6.73
N GLU A 320 6.32 10.22 7.18
CA GLU A 320 6.15 9.91 8.60
C GLU A 320 7.42 9.28 9.18
N ALA A 321 8.08 8.39 8.45
CA ALA A 321 9.35 7.79 8.87
C ALA A 321 10.46 8.86 8.97
N GLU A 322 10.56 9.77 8.00
CA GLU A 322 11.50 10.89 8.04
C GLU A 322 11.25 11.81 9.24
N LYS A 323 9.99 12.12 9.54
CA LYS A 323 9.63 12.89 10.74
C LYS A 323 10.01 12.18 12.03
N LYS A 324 9.83 10.86 12.11
CA LYS A 324 10.24 10.05 13.28
C LYS A 324 11.76 10.03 13.44
N MET A 325 12.51 9.91 12.35
CA MET A 325 13.97 9.96 12.37
C MET A 325 14.48 11.33 12.83
N LEU A 326 13.92 12.43 12.31
CA LEU A 326 14.27 13.79 12.74
C LEU A 326 13.93 14.03 14.22
N ALA A 327 12.79 13.51 14.71
CA ALA A 327 12.43 13.61 16.12
C ALA A 327 13.38 12.80 17.02
N ALA A 328 13.77 11.60 16.60
CA ALA A 328 14.72 10.76 17.32
C ALA A 328 16.13 11.38 17.35
N GLU A 329 16.58 11.98 16.25
CA GLU A 329 17.85 12.71 16.17
C GLU A 329 17.86 13.93 17.10
N ALA A 330 16.76 14.70 17.11
CA ALA A 330 16.62 15.83 18.02
C ALA A 330 16.58 15.40 19.50
N GLU A 331 16.05 14.22 19.81
CA GLU A 331 16.09 13.65 21.17
C GLU A 331 17.50 13.18 21.54
N GLN A 332 18.22 12.51 20.62
CA GLN A 332 19.61 12.13 20.83
C GLN A 332 20.50 13.34 21.10
N LYS A 333 20.34 14.42 20.33
CA LYS A 333 21.10 15.66 20.55
C LYS A 333 20.86 16.24 21.95
N LYS A 334 19.62 16.22 22.44
CA LYS A 334 19.30 16.65 23.81
C LYS A 334 19.93 15.77 24.89
N ILE A 335 20.09 14.47 24.60
CA ILE A 335 20.76 13.55 25.53
C ILE A 335 22.27 13.83 25.53
N GLU A 336 22.86 14.05 24.36
CA GLU A 336 24.27 14.40 24.20
C GLU A 336 24.61 15.74 24.89
N ASP A 337 23.83 16.80 24.65
CA ASP A 337 24.00 18.10 25.31
C ASP A 337 23.92 17.98 26.85
N LYS A 338 23.02 17.11 27.36
CA LYS A 338 22.93 16.83 28.81
C LYS A 338 24.14 16.07 29.33
N GLN A 339 24.67 15.12 28.56
CA GLN A 339 25.88 14.39 28.93
C GLN A 339 27.10 15.30 28.96
N GLU A 340 27.23 16.21 27.99
CA GLU A 340 28.28 17.21 27.94
C GLU A 340 28.19 18.18 29.13
N MET A 341 26.98 18.67 29.46
CA MET A 341 26.78 19.52 30.64
C MET A 341 27.17 18.80 31.94
N LEU A 342 26.82 17.52 32.08
CA LEU A 342 27.20 16.71 33.24
C LEU A 342 28.72 16.47 33.28
N ALA A 343 29.36 16.22 32.14
CA ALA A 343 30.81 16.07 32.05
C ALA A 343 31.54 17.37 32.43
N ALA A 344 31.09 18.51 31.92
CA ALA A 344 31.62 19.83 32.26
C ALA A 344 31.46 20.15 33.75
N LYS A 345 30.32 19.76 34.36
CA LYS A 345 30.10 19.93 35.80
C LYS A 345 31.07 19.08 36.62
N VAL A 346 31.29 17.82 36.24
CA VAL A 346 32.24 16.92 36.91
C VAL A 346 33.67 17.43 36.77
N GLU A 347 34.05 17.94 35.60
CA GLU A 347 35.37 18.53 35.39
C GLU A 347 35.58 19.78 36.25
N LYS A 348 34.57 20.65 36.33
CA LYS A 348 34.60 21.82 37.22
C LYS A 348 34.80 21.42 38.68
N GLU A 349 34.02 20.45 39.17
CA GLU A 349 34.17 19.94 40.55
C GLU A 349 35.56 19.33 40.79
N ARG A 350 36.15 18.67 39.78
CA ARG A 350 37.50 18.13 39.86
C ARG A 350 38.55 19.24 39.96
N LEU A 351 38.44 20.29 39.16
CA LEU A 351 39.35 21.45 39.21
C LEU A 351 39.25 22.19 40.54
N GLU A 352 38.03 22.38 41.07
CA GLU A 352 37.81 22.96 42.40
C GLU A 352 38.41 22.10 43.52
N ALA A 353 38.27 20.77 43.43
CA ALA A 353 38.89 19.84 44.37
C ALA A 353 40.43 19.87 44.29
N GLU A 354 40.98 19.99 43.09
CA GLU A 354 42.43 20.11 42.88
C GLU A 354 42.98 21.43 43.43
N SER A 355 42.28 22.55 43.21
CA SER A 355 42.65 23.84 43.79
C SER A 355 42.55 23.84 45.31
N ALA A 356 41.51 23.22 45.88
CA ALA A 356 41.37 23.08 47.32
C ALA A 356 42.50 22.24 47.93
N LYS A 357 42.90 21.16 47.24
CA LYS A 357 44.04 20.32 47.66
C LYS A 357 45.36 21.10 47.61
N ALA A 358 45.58 21.89 46.56
CA ALA A 358 46.78 22.74 46.44
C ALA A 358 46.83 23.81 47.54
N GLN A 359 45.70 24.43 47.88
CA GLN A 359 45.60 25.37 49.02
C GLN A 359 45.90 24.69 50.35
N ALA A 360 45.35 23.49 50.59
CA ALA A 360 45.64 22.72 51.79
C ALA A 360 47.14 22.38 51.91
N GLU A 361 47.80 22.02 50.81
CA GLU A 361 49.24 21.74 50.80
C GLU A 361 50.07 23.00 51.13
N ARG A 362 49.68 24.18 50.62
CA ARG A 362 50.33 25.45 50.96
C ARG A 362 50.22 25.76 52.46
N LEU A 363 49.04 25.60 53.05
CA LEU A 363 48.81 25.82 54.48
C LEU A 363 49.65 24.86 55.35
N VAL A 364 49.81 23.60 54.93
CA VAL A 364 50.67 22.63 55.62
C VAL A 364 52.14 23.06 55.54
N LYS A 365 52.63 23.45 54.35
CA LYS A 365 54.01 23.95 54.18
C LYS A 365 54.26 25.20 55.03
N GLU A 366 53.31 26.13 55.07
CA GLU A 366 53.40 27.35 55.88
C GLU A 366 53.43 27.02 57.39
N ALA A 367 52.58 26.10 57.85
CA ALA A 367 52.57 25.65 59.23
C ALA A 367 53.89 24.99 59.64
N ASP A 368 54.49 24.19 58.77
CA ASP A 368 55.79 23.55 59.01
C ASP A 368 56.94 24.56 59.01
N MET A 369 56.92 25.56 58.11
CA MET A 369 57.86 26.68 58.14
C MET A 369 57.75 27.46 59.45
N LYS A 370 56.53 27.75 59.92
CA LYS A 370 56.29 28.40 61.22
C LYS A 370 56.79 27.55 62.40
N ARG A 371 56.64 26.23 62.35
CA ARG A 371 57.21 25.30 63.37
C ARG A 371 58.74 25.33 63.36
N GLN A 372 59.37 25.28 62.20
CA GLN A 372 60.84 25.36 62.08
C GLN A 372 61.36 26.71 62.59
N ALA A 373 60.68 27.81 62.27
CA ALA A 373 61.03 29.14 62.77
C ALA A 373 60.95 29.22 64.30
N LYS A 374 59.88 28.66 64.91
CA LYS A 374 59.75 28.57 66.37
C LYS A 374 60.86 27.72 67.02
N LEU A 375 61.23 26.61 66.40
CA LEU A 375 62.33 25.77 66.89
C LEU A 375 63.67 26.52 66.85
N LYS A 376 63.98 27.20 65.73
CA LYS A 376 65.18 28.05 65.61
C LYS A 376 65.18 29.18 66.64
N LEU A 377 64.03 29.81 66.87
CA LEU A 377 63.89 30.86 67.88
C LEU A 377 64.17 30.32 69.29
N ALA A 378 63.62 29.15 69.62
CA ALA A 378 63.85 28.49 70.91
C ALA A 378 65.33 28.08 71.09
N GLU A 379 65.99 27.62 70.02
CA GLU A 379 67.42 27.30 70.03
C GLU A 379 68.28 28.55 70.25
N LEU A 380 67.99 29.66 69.56
CA LEU A 380 68.65 30.94 69.79
C LEU A 380 68.43 31.46 71.21
N ALA A 381 67.23 31.31 71.77
CA ALA A 381 66.94 31.67 73.15
C ALA A 381 67.77 30.83 74.14
N LYS A 382 67.92 29.53 73.88
CA LYS A 382 68.78 28.64 74.67
C LYS A 382 70.26 29.05 74.59
N GLN A 383 70.77 29.35 73.39
CA GLN A 383 72.13 29.86 73.20
C GLN A 383 72.36 31.18 73.94
N LYS A 384 71.40 32.12 73.88
CA LYS A 384 71.46 33.39 74.64
C LYS A 384 71.51 33.16 76.14
N PHE A 385 70.70 32.24 76.66
CA PHE A 385 70.70 31.89 78.09
C PHE A 385 72.03 31.28 78.54
N GLU A 386 72.61 30.36 77.75
CA GLU A 386 73.93 29.79 78.02
C GLU A 386 75.04 30.85 77.97
N ALA A 387 75.00 31.75 76.98
CA ALA A 387 75.92 32.88 76.89
C ALA A 387 75.79 33.84 78.09
N GLN A 388 74.56 34.11 78.55
CA GLN A 388 74.32 34.94 79.73
C GLN A 388 74.85 34.27 81.00
N LYS A 389 74.67 32.95 81.15
CA LYS A 389 75.21 32.17 82.26
C LYS A 389 76.74 32.20 82.29
N LEU A 390 77.40 32.05 81.14
CA LEU A 390 78.85 32.21 81.01
C LEU A 390 79.30 33.63 81.37
N LYS A 391 78.55 34.66 80.93
CA LYS A 391 78.83 36.06 81.26
C LYS A 391 78.69 36.34 82.76
N GLU A 392 77.73 35.72 83.45
CA GLU A 392 77.60 35.82 84.90
C GLU A 392 78.73 35.11 85.65
N GLN A 393 79.20 33.96 85.17
CA GLN A 393 80.39 33.30 85.70
C GLN A 393 81.63 34.19 85.57
N LEU A 394 81.86 34.77 84.39
CA LEU A 394 82.95 35.73 84.16
C LEU A 394 82.80 37.01 85.00
N ARG A 395 81.56 37.51 85.20
CA ARG A 395 81.28 38.67 86.06
C ARG A 395 81.49 38.35 87.55
N GLY A 396 81.29 37.10 87.96
CA GLY A 396 81.64 36.59 89.29
C GLY A 396 83.15 36.60 89.54
N GLU A 397 83.96 36.26 88.53
CA GLU A 397 85.43 36.34 88.58
C GLU A 397 85.95 37.78 88.47
N SER A 398 85.22 38.66 87.78
CA SER A 398 85.57 40.07 87.62
C SER A 398 85.24 40.94 88.85
N LYS A 399 84.52 40.42 89.85
CA LYS A 399 84.21 41.13 91.11
C LYS A 399 85.41 41.23 92.07
N ALA A 400 86.61 40.80 91.65
CA ALA A 400 87.85 41.03 92.36
C ALA A 400 88.65 42.26 91.87
N ASN A 401 88.29 42.93 90.77
CA ASN A 401 89.01 44.14 90.34
C ASN A 401 88.15 45.13 89.55
N SER A 402 88.33 46.40 89.91
CA SER A 402 87.88 47.63 89.24
C SER A 402 86.50 48.20 89.63
N ALA A 403 86.55 49.09 90.61
CA ALA A 403 85.72 50.28 90.68
C ALA A 403 86.25 51.30 89.66
N THR A 404 85.37 51.94 88.86
CA THR A 404 85.34 53.39 88.56
C THR A 404 84.54 53.75 87.30
N GLY A 405 83.67 54.77 87.44
CA GLY A 405 83.18 55.69 86.39
C GLY A 405 82.21 55.12 85.35
N SER A 406 81.37 55.89 84.64
CA SER A 406 80.92 57.28 84.64
C SER A 406 79.99 57.43 83.42
N SER A 407 79.04 58.37 83.48
CA SER A 407 78.40 59.09 82.35
C SER A 407 77.29 58.44 81.50
N LYS A 408 76.06 58.91 81.74
CA LYS A 408 75.11 59.60 80.82
C LYS A 408 75.35 59.55 79.30
N ASN A 409 74.28 59.20 78.57
CA ASN A 409 73.67 59.81 77.34
C ASN A 409 72.51 58.88 76.91
N ASP A 410 71.22 59.23 76.93
CA ASP A 410 70.46 60.11 76.01
C ASP A 410 70.79 59.90 74.52
N ALA A 411 69.88 59.24 73.79
CA ALA A 411 69.57 59.50 72.37
C ALA A 411 68.42 58.59 71.90
N SER A 412 67.29 59.22 71.55
CA SER A 412 66.24 58.69 70.66
C SER A 412 66.83 58.04 69.42
N THR A 413 66.17 57.00 68.90
CA THR A 413 66.08 56.83 67.44
C THR A 413 64.83 56.02 67.11
N GLU A 414 63.83 56.75 66.63
CA GLU A 414 62.72 56.24 65.83
C GLU A 414 63.28 55.62 64.55
N ALA A 415 62.74 54.47 64.18
CA ALA A 415 62.78 53.87 62.86
C ALA A 415 61.40 53.19 62.75
N GLU A 416 60.37 53.82 62.20
CA GLU A 416 60.22 54.15 60.77
C GLU A 416 60.86 53.07 59.89
N THR A 417 60.03 52.08 59.58
CA THR A 417 60.17 51.21 58.40
C THR A 417 58.82 51.26 57.70
N GLU A 418 58.72 52.23 56.79
CA GLU A 418 58.24 52.11 55.39
C GLU A 418 57.28 50.92 55.19
N GLU A 419 55.97 51.12 55.04
CA GLU A 419 55.30 51.64 53.83
C GLU A 419 55.97 51.14 52.54
N GLU A 420 55.74 49.87 52.23
CA GLU A 420 55.67 49.41 50.83
C GLU A 420 54.18 49.21 50.50
N ASP A 421 53.61 50.29 49.96
CA ASP A 421 52.62 50.22 48.90
C ASP A 421 53.19 49.35 47.77
N ASP A 422 52.61 48.18 47.53
CA ASP A 422 52.74 47.48 46.26
C ASP A 422 51.32 47.27 45.74
N ASP A 423 50.91 48.30 45.01
CA ASP A 423 50.00 48.35 43.88
C ASP A 423 49.02 47.18 43.71
N ASP A 424 47.76 47.56 43.84
CA ASP A 424 46.63 47.04 43.08
C ASP A 424 46.98 46.94 41.58
N ASP A 425 47.69 45.88 41.17
CA ASP A 425 47.66 45.44 39.78
C ASP A 425 46.34 44.71 39.56
N ASP A 426 45.37 45.53 39.13
CA ASP A 426 44.35 45.20 38.15
C ASP A 426 44.94 44.32 37.03
N ASP A 427 45.10 43.02 37.28
CA ASP A 427 45.09 42.03 36.21
C ASP A 427 43.66 41.51 36.10
N GLU A 428 42.79 42.39 35.58
CA GLU A 428 41.84 42.00 34.54
C GLU A 428 42.66 41.38 33.38
N SER A 429 43.24 40.20 33.63
CA SER A 429 43.26 39.18 32.62
C SER A 429 41.78 38.84 32.41
N VAL A 430 41.17 39.65 31.57
CA VAL A 430 40.41 39.17 30.43
C VAL A 430 41.21 38.00 29.89
N TYR A 431 41.03 36.85 30.52
CA TYR A 431 41.02 35.56 29.89
C TYR A 431 39.82 35.65 28.95
N THR A 432 39.95 36.45 27.89
CA THR A 432 39.84 35.87 26.58
C THR A 432 40.76 34.68 26.63
N TYR A 433 40.21 33.56 27.12
CA TYR A 433 40.13 32.38 26.29
C TYR A 433 39.82 32.96 24.90
N SER A 434 40.88 33.34 24.19
CA SER A 434 41.01 32.98 22.80
C SER A 434 40.78 31.48 22.85
N THR A 435 39.50 31.14 22.84
CA THR A 435 38.91 30.18 21.95
C THR A 435 39.50 30.43 20.55
N ALA A 436 40.80 30.24 20.38
CA ALA A 436 41.27 29.12 19.63
C ALA A 436 40.77 27.90 20.43
N VAL A 437 39.50 27.48 20.33
CA VAL A 437 38.94 27.06 19.05
C VAL A 437 40.13 26.51 18.26
N THR A 438 40.67 25.44 18.81
CA THR A 438 40.50 24.18 18.11
C THR A 438 39.08 24.14 17.49
N GLU A 439 38.85 24.93 16.44
CA GLU A 439 38.13 24.52 15.23
C GLU A 439 39.06 23.44 14.69
N SER A 440 39.14 22.37 15.47
CA SER A 440 39.93 21.20 15.20
C SER A 440 39.12 20.52 14.14
N ASN A 441 39.35 20.96 12.90
CA ASN A 441 39.28 20.19 11.68
C ASN A 441 38.06 19.28 11.53
N HIS A 442 36.95 19.55 12.22
CA HIS A 442 35.81 18.64 12.19
C HIS A 442 35.23 18.66 10.80
N ASP A 443 35.21 19.84 10.15
CA ASP A 443 34.85 19.97 8.75
C ASP A 443 35.83 19.23 7.82
N GLU A 444 37.14 19.26 8.08
CA GLU A 444 38.14 18.51 7.29
C GLU A 444 38.06 16.98 7.51
N GLU A 445 37.75 16.54 8.73
CA GLU A 445 37.54 15.13 9.08
C GLU A 445 36.24 14.61 8.50
N TRP A 446 35.17 15.40 8.52
CA TRP A 446 33.89 15.10 7.87
C TRP A 446 34.05 15.00 6.36
N ASP A 447 34.77 15.94 5.73
CA ASP A 447 35.04 15.89 4.29
C ASP A 447 35.88 14.65 3.93
N ASN A 448 36.86 14.29 4.76
CA ASN A 448 37.64 13.05 4.57
C ASN A 448 36.78 11.79 4.74
N LEU A 449 35.86 11.77 5.70
CA LEU A 449 34.97 10.63 5.94
C LEU A 449 33.92 10.48 4.83
N VAL A 450 33.40 11.59 4.31
CA VAL A 450 32.51 11.63 3.14
C VAL A 450 33.24 11.15 1.88
N LEU A 451 34.48 11.61 1.65
CA LEU A 451 35.31 11.13 0.54
C LEU A 451 35.60 9.63 0.67
N GLN A 452 35.93 9.15 1.86
CA GLN A 452 36.18 7.74 2.11
C GLN A 452 34.91 6.89 1.89
N LEU A 453 33.75 7.35 2.37
CA LEU A 453 32.47 6.68 2.14
C LEU A 453 32.12 6.65 0.65
N GLN A 454 32.37 7.74 -0.08
CA GLN A 454 32.16 7.82 -1.52
C GLN A 454 33.05 6.83 -2.28
N VAL A 455 34.31 6.66 -1.86
CA VAL A 455 35.24 5.67 -2.43
C VAL A 455 34.76 4.25 -2.14
N VAL A 456 34.31 3.95 -0.92
CA VAL A 456 33.79 2.62 -0.56
C VAL A 456 32.51 2.30 -1.35
N ILE A 457 31.59 3.26 -1.46
CA ILE A 457 30.37 3.11 -2.27
C ILE A 457 30.73 2.90 -3.75
N ALA A 458 31.70 3.65 -4.28
CA ALA A 458 32.13 3.49 -5.67
C ALA A 458 32.78 2.12 -5.92
N ILE A 459 33.63 1.64 -5.01
CA ILE A 459 34.36 0.36 -5.16
C ILE A 459 33.44 -0.84 -4.94
N VAL A 460 32.50 -0.78 -4.00
CA VAL A 460 31.68 -1.94 -3.61
C VAL A 460 30.32 -1.93 -4.32
N LEU A 461 29.65 -0.77 -4.35
CA LEU A 461 28.27 -0.69 -4.82
C LEU A 461 28.18 -0.71 -6.35
N ILE A 462 29.10 -0.06 -7.07
CA ILE A 462 29.08 -0.02 -8.54
C ILE A 462 29.27 -1.41 -9.17
N PRO A 463 30.20 -2.27 -8.72
CA PRO A 463 30.31 -3.63 -9.24
C PRO A 463 29.11 -4.51 -8.91
N LEU A 464 28.52 -4.36 -7.71
CA LEU A 464 27.33 -5.09 -7.28
C LEU A 464 26.10 -4.73 -8.12
N VAL A 465 25.85 -3.44 -8.31
CA VAL A 465 24.75 -2.94 -9.17
C VAL A 465 25.00 -3.30 -10.63
N GLY A 466 26.25 -3.23 -11.10
CA GLY A 466 26.62 -3.64 -12.46
C GLY A 466 26.41 -5.15 -12.72
N LYS A 467 26.63 -5.99 -11.71
CA LYS A 467 26.39 -7.44 -11.77
C LYS A 467 24.89 -7.76 -11.80
N PHE A 468 24.06 -6.95 -11.14
CA PHE A 468 22.61 -7.17 -11.02
C PHE A 468 21.80 -6.54 -12.16
N LEU A 469 22.21 -5.37 -12.68
CA LEU A 469 21.49 -4.64 -13.74
C LEU A 469 22.09 -4.82 -15.16
N GLY A 470 23.22 -5.52 -15.27
CA GLY A 470 23.82 -5.90 -16.54
C GLY A 470 24.61 -4.79 -17.27
N ARG A 471 25.47 -5.20 -18.22
CA ARG A 471 26.46 -4.35 -18.92
C ARG A 471 25.90 -3.09 -19.58
N ARG A 472 24.63 -3.11 -20.02
CA ARG A 472 24.00 -1.97 -20.70
C ARG A 472 23.66 -0.82 -19.74
N PHE A 473 23.39 -1.12 -18.47
CA PHE A 473 23.12 -0.09 -17.47
C PHE A 473 24.42 0.58 -17.00
N ALA A 474 25.51 -0.20 -16.88
CA ALA A 474 26.83 0.32 -16.53
C ALA A 474 27.33 1.40 -17.51
N HIS A 475 27.11 1.23 -18.82
CA HIS A 475 27.48 2.25 -19.82
C HIS A 475 26.69 3.56 -19.66
N LYS A 476 25.39 3.48 -19.34
CA LYS A 476 24.56 4.67 -19.12
C LYS A 476 24.96 5.41 -17.85
N VAL A 477 25.18 4.68 -16.76
CA VAL A 477 25.63 5.28 -15.49
C VAL A 477 27.05 5.84 -15.63
N GLY A 478 27.96 5.12 -16.30
CA GLY A 478 29.32 5.59 -16.56
C GLY A 478 29.38 6.89 -17.38
N SER A 479 28.56 7.00 -18.42
CA SER A 479 28.45 8.24 -19.22
C SER A 479 27.87 9.41 -18.43
N PHE A 480 27.00 9.14 -17.46
CA PHE A 480 26.38 10.17 -16.61
C PHE A 480 27.36 10.67 -15.55
N VAL A 481 28.07 9.75 -14.88
CA VAL A 481 29.06 10.08 -13.85
C VAL A 481 30.28 10.78 -14.46
N SER A 482 30.78 10.34 -15.63
CA SER A 482 31.89 11.02 -16.29
C SER A 482 31.53 12.45 -16.73
N GLY A 483 30.29 12.65 -17.22
CA GLY A 483 29.77 13.98 -17.57
C GLY A 483 29.62 14.90 -16.36
N TRP A 484 29.20 14.38 -15.21
CA TRP A 484 29.10 15.14 -13.97
C TRP A 484 30.48 15.53 -13.42
N PHE A 485 31.44 14.59 -13.43
CA PHE A 485 32.81 14.83 -12.97
C PHE A 485 33.54 15.88 -13.83
N PHE A 486 33.39 15.82 -15.15
CA PHE A 486 33.97 16.83 -16.06
C PHE A 486 33.34 18.22 -15.90
N ARG A 487 32.04 18.29 -15.57
CA ARG A 487 31.34 19.56 -15.37
C ARG A 487 31.72 20.23 -14.04
N ARG A 488 32.05 19.46 -13.02
CA ARG A 488 32.46 19.99 -11.70
C ARG A 488 33.91 20.48 -11.67
N HIS A 489 34.79 19.96 -12.53
CA HIS A 489 36.20 20.40 -12.62
C HIS A 489 36.50 21.40 -13.74
N SER A 490 35.50 21.78 -14.55
CA SER A 490 35.64 22.77 -15.63
C SER A 490 35.15 24.19 -15.27
N ASN A 491 34.66 24.39 -14.04
CA ASN A 491 34.47 25.70 -13.41
C ASN A 491 35.50 25.85 -12.29
#